data_AF-A0A0L0SC06-F1
#
_entry.id   AF-A0A0L0SC06-F1
#
_cell.length_a   1.000
_cell.length_b   1.000
_cell.length_c   1.000
_cell.angle_alpha   90.00
_cell.angle_beta   90.00
_cell.angle_gamma   90.00
#
_symmetry.space_group_name_H-M   'P 1'
#
loop_
_entity.id
_entity.type
_entity.pdbx_description
1 polymer ?
#
loop_
_entity_poly.entity_id
_entity_poly.type
_entity_poly.pdbx_seq_one_letter_code
_entity_poly.pdbx_strand_id
1 'polypeptide(L)'
;MERRWEHTSSDALGQEPLGAAVRKFAAAQDVIGNAELVLENEKQVKFVKPVSALLNDRLAAVARSRRNVSTLRLQLDAIKSRFNSATPHRAEGMQVELEKAEDALCDAVEEGTKLMKGVVESPEVMRYLSDLVAAQLAFHEQCAHVLSELAPEIDEMQVTQEALYNTAKLS
;
A
#
# COMPACT_ATOMS: atom_id res chain seq x y z
N MET A 1 -18.86 9.47 64.22
CA MET A 1 -17.70 10.28 63.82
C MET A 1 -16.92 9.61 62.69
N GLU A 2 -17.62 9.01 61.71
CA GLU A 2 -16.99 8.33 60.58
C GLU A 2 -17.90 8.54 59.36
N ARG A 3 -17.31 8.66 58.17
CA ARG A 3 -17.93 8.91 56.83
C ARG A 3 -18.02 10.36 56.35
N ARG A 4 -16.85 11.00 56.18
CA ARG A 4 -16.66 12.19 55.33
C ARG A 4 -15.48 12.05 54.34
N TRP A 5 -15.12 10.82 53.96
CA TRP A 5 -13.96 10.58 53.07
C TRP A 5 -14.29 9.85 51.75
N GLU A 6 -15.51 9.38 51.53
CA GLU A 6 -15.84 8.58 50.33
C GLU A 6 -16.36 9.39 49.13
N HIS A 7 -16.70 10.68 49.30
CA HIS A 7 -17.25 11.49 48.20
C HIS A 7 -16.24 12.45 47.56
N THR A 8 -15.07 12.66 48.18
CA THR A 8 -14.09 13.65 47.67
C THR A 8 -13.14 13.06 46.63
N SER A 9 -13.01 11.73 46.53
CA SER A 9 -11.93 11.13 45.73
C SER A 9 -12.19 11.09 44.23
N SER A 10 -13.44 10.99 43.76
CA SER A 10 -13.73 10.90 42.32
C SER A 10 -13.95 12.27 41.68
N ASP A 11 -14.60 13.20 42.38
CA ASP A 11 -14.84 14.57 41.89
C ASP A 11 -13.58 15.46 41.96
N ALA A 12 -12.70 15.24 42.94
CA ALA A 12 -11.44 16.00 43.03
C ALA A 12 -10.43 15.61 41.94
N LEU A 13 -10.39 14.33 41.52
CA LEU A 13 -9.63 13.88 40.34
C LEU A 13 -10.14 14.52 39.04
N GLY A 14 -11.39 14.99 39.04
CA GLY A 14 -12.01 15.72 37.93
C GLY A 14 -11.47 17.15 37.78
N GLN A 15 -10.98 17.77 38.85
CA GLN A 15 -10.52 19.18 38.86
C GLN A 15 -9.00 19.35 38.92
N GLU A 16 -8.24 18.26 39.07
CA GLU A 16 -6.78 18.33 39.05
C GLU A 16 -6.25 18.53 37.61
N PRO A 17 -5.28 19.44 37.38
CA PRO A 17 -4.72 19.71 36.05
C PRO A 17 -4.28 18.46 35.28
N LEU A 18 -3.72 17.47 35.98
CA LEU A 18 -3.33 16.19 35.38
C LEU A 18 -4.54 15.41 34.82
N GLY A 19 -5.64 15.35 35.56
CA GLY A 19 -6.86 14.67 35.12
C GLY A 19 -7.47 15.33 33.88
N ALA A 20 -7.45 16.67 33.84
CA ALA A 20 -7.89 17.43 32.67
C ALA A 20 -6.97 17.18 31.45
N ALA A 21 -5.65 17.18 31.64
CA ALA A 21 -4.67 16.94 30.60
C ALA A 21 -4.82 15.54 29.96
N VAL A 22 -4.96 14.50 30.77
CA VAL A 22 -5.15 13.13 30.27
C VAL A 22 -6.45 13.00 29.48
N ARG A 23 -7.55 13.64 29.92
CA ARG A 23 -8.81 13.62 29.17
C ARG A 23 -8.71 14.34 27.82
N LYS A 24 -8.06 15.50 27.78
CA LYS A 24 -7.82 16.24 26.52
C LYS A 24 -6.93 15.44 25.57
N PHE A 25 -5.87 14.82 26.08
CA PHE A 25 -5.01 13.95 25.29
C PHE A 25 -5.77 12.72 24.76
N ALA A 26 -6.59 12.06 25.59
CA ALA A 26 -7.43 10.95 25.16
C ALA A 26 -8.39 11.35 24.04
N ALA A 27 -9.06 12.50 24.16
CA ALA A 27 -9.95 13.01 23.11
C ALA A 27 -9.19 13.30 21.80
N ALA A 28 -7.97 13.85 21.87
CA ALA A 28 -7.14 14.03 20.68
C ALA A 28 -6.73 12.70 20.04
N GLN A 29 -6.41 11.69 20.85
CA GLN A 29 -6.12 10.34 20.36
C GLN A 29 -7.33 9.69 19.70
N ASP A 30 -8.55 9.90 20.20
CA ASP A 30 -9.76 9.41 19.54
C ASP A 30 -9.92 10.02 18.13
N VAL A 31 -9.63 11.31 17.97
CA VAL A 31 -9.66 11.98 16.65
C VAL A 31 -8.58 11.42 15.72
N ILE A 32 -7.35 11.28 16.21
CA ILE A 32 -6.22 10.73 15.45
C ILE A 32 -6.51 9.28 15.04
N GLY A 33 -7.02 8.45 15.95
CA GLY A 33 -7.38 7.07 15.66
C GLY A 33 -8.48 6.97 14.60
N ASN A 34 -9.49 7.84 14.64
CA ASN A 34 -10.49 7.91 13.58
C ASN A 34 -9.88 8.32 12.23
N ALA A 35 -8.96 9.28 12.22
CA ALA A 35 -8.23 9.66 11.00
C ALA A 35 -7.38 8.51 10.45
N GLU A 36 -6.78 7.70 11.32
CA GLU A 36 -6.01 6.51 10.93
C GLU A 36 -6.90 5.43 10.29
N LEU A 37 -8.10 5.20 10.84
CA LEU A 37 -9.08 4.30 10.22
C LEU A 37 -9.50 4.75 8.82
N VAL A 38 -9.68 6.06 8.62
CA VAL A 38 -9.95 6.64 7.29
C VAL A 38 -8.77 6.39 6.36
N LEU A 39 -7.55 6.71 6.79
CA LEU A 39 -6.34 6.47 6.01
C LEU A 39 -6.20 5.01 5.60
N GLU A 40 -6.41 4.07 6.53
CA GLU A 40 -6.30 2.65 6.24
C GLU A 40 -7.34 2.20 5.20
N ASN A 41 -8.59 2.65 5.35
CA ASN A 41 -9.61 2.38 4.34
C ASN A 41 -9.22 2.95 2.96
N GLU A 42 -8.71 4.19 2.91
CA GLU A 42 -8.25 4.80 1.65
C GLU A 42 -7.08 4.04 1.03
N LYS A 43 -6.07 3.65 1.83
CA LYS A 43 -4.95 2.82 1.39
C LYS A 43 -5.42 1.51 0.77
N GLN A 44 -6.35 0.83 1.44
CA GLN A 44 -6.88 -0.45 0.98
C GLN A 44 -7.64 -0.31 -0.34
N VAL A 45 -8.54 0.67 -0.44
CA VAL A 45 -9.45 0.83 -1.58
C VAL A 45 -8.76 1.49 -2.78
N LYS A 46 -7.91 2.49 -2.56
CA LYS A 46 -7.30 3.29 -3.64
C LYS A 46 -5.95 2.76 -4.12
N PHE A 47 -5.23 2.00 -3.29
CA PHE A 47 -3.89 1.50 -3.63
C PHE A 47 -3.80 -0.02 -3.60
N VAL A 48 -3.94 -0.64 -2.43
CA VAL A 48 -3.58 -2.07 -2.24
C VAL A 48 -4.41 -2.99 -3.14
N LYS A 49 -5.75 -2.90 -3.06
CA LYS A 49 -6.65 -3.73 -3.87
C LYS A 49 -6.44 -3.54 -5.38
N PRO A 50 -6.50 -2.32 -5.94
CA PRO A 50 -6.40 -2.14 -7.38
C PRO A 50 -5.00 -2.46 -7.92
N VAL A 51 -3.92 -2.12 -7.20
CA VAL A 51 -2.56 -2.46 -7.62
C VAL A 51 -2.35 -3.98 -7.60
N SER A 52 -2.82 -4.66 -6.56
CA SER A 52 -2.72 -6.12 -6.49
C SER A 52 -3.47 -6.81 -7.62
N ALA A 53 -4.73 -6.41 -7.87
CA ALA A 53 -5.53 -6.94 -8.97
C ALA A 53 -4.83 -6.72 -10.32
N LEU A 54 -4.38 -5.49 -10.58
CA LEU A 54 -3.72 -5.13 -11.84
C LEU A 54 -2.44 -5.93 -12.07
N LEU A 55 -1.58 -6.04 -11.06
CA LEU A 55 -0.32 -6.78 -11.17
C LEU A 55 -0.58 -8.28 -11.35
N ASN A 56 -1.52 -8.86 -10.61
CA ASN A 56 -1.86 -10.27 -10.73
C ASN A 56 -2.34 -10.60 -12.16
N ASP A 57 -3.22 -9.78 -12.72
CA ASP A 57 -3.75 -10.00 -14.07
C ASP A 57 -2.66 -9.89 -15.13
N ARG A 58 -1.84 -8.83 -15.07
CA ARG A 58 -0.76 -8.61 -16.04
C ARG A 58 0.33 -9.68 -15.92
N LEU A 59 0.76 -10.03 -14.70
CA LEU A 59 1.76 -11.09 -14.49
C LEU A 59 1.24 -12.46 -14.92
N ALA A 60 -0.06 -12.74 -14.74
CA ALA A 60 -0.67 -13.97 -15.24
C ALA A 60 -0.64 -14.02 -16.79
N ALA A 61 -0.93 -12.90 -17.47
CA ALA A 61 -0.81 -12.80 -18.92
C ALA A 61 0.64 -13.00 -19.40
N VAL A 62 1.61 -12.33 -18.76
CA VAL A 62 3.04 -12.53 -19.05
C VAL A 62 3.45 -13.99 -18.85
N ALA A 63 3.04 -14.63 -17.75
CA ALA A 63 3.36 -16.02 -17.46
C ALA A 63 2.82 -16.97 -18.54
N ARG A 64 1.59 -16.76 -19.01
CA ARG A 64 1.02 -17.54 -20.13
C ARG A 64 1.81 -17.31 -21.41
N SER A 65 2.15 -16.07 -21.74
CA SER A 65 2.93 -15.75 -22.94
C SER A 65 4.31 -16.38 -22.92
N ARG A 66 5.01 -16.33 -21.77
CA ARG A 66 6.33 -16.97 -21.61
C ARG A 66 6.27 -18.48 -21.81
N ARG A 67 5.21 -19.14 -21.33
CA ARG A 67 4.97 -20.57 -21.58
C ARG A 67 4.76 -20.84 -23.07
N ASN A 68 3.94 -20.02 -23.73
CA ASN A 68 3.69 -20.15 -25.18
C ASN A 68 4.98 -20.04 -25.99
N VAL A 69 5.80 -19.01 -25.73
CA VAL A 69 7.12 -18.84 -26.38
C VAL A 69 8.01 -20.06 -26.16
N SER A 70 8.06 -20.60 -24.94
CA SER A 70 8.83 -21.81 -24.65
C SER A 70 8.34 -23.04 -25.42
N THR A 71 7.02 -23.20 -25.54
CA THR A 71 6.40 -24.30 -26.30
C THR A 71 6.73 -24.18 -27.79
N LEU A 72 6.54 -22.99 -28.38
CA LEU A 72 6.82 -22.75 -29.79
C LEU A 72 8.30 -22.89 -30.12
N ARG A 73 9.20 -22.47 -29.21
CA ARG A 73 10.64 -22.67 -29.37
C ARG A 73 10.99 -24.16 -29.46
N LEU A 74 10.46 -24.99 -28.56
CA LEU A 74 10.70 -26.43 -28.60
C LEU A 74 10.14 -27.09 -29.87
N GLN A 75 8.98 -26.61 -30.35
CA GLN A 75 8.40 -27.07 -31.61
C GLN A 75 9.28 -26.69 -32.80
N LEU A 76 9.76 -25.45 -32.84
CA LEU A 76 10.69 -25.00 -33.87
C LEU A 76 12.00 -25.80 -33.85
N ASP A 77 12.57 -26.05 -32.66
CA ASP A 77 13.78 -26.84 -32.50
C ASP A 77 13.58 -28.29 -33.02
N ALA A 78 12.42 -28.90 -32.74
CA ALA A 78 12.06 -30.22 -33.27
C ALA A 78 11.90 -30.23 -34.80
N ILE A 79 11.24 -29.22 -35.37
CA ILE A 79 11.07 -29.08 -36.82
C ILE A 79 12.42 -28.83 -37.50
N LYS A 80 13.27 -27.96 -36.94
CA LYS A 80 14.65 -27.71 -37.42
C LYS A 80 15.50 -28.98 -37.40
N SER A 81 15.41 -29.77 -36.34
CA SER A 81 16.11 -31.07 -36.24
C SER A 81 15.66 -32.05 -37.33
N ARG A 82 14.34 -32.15 -37.58
CA ARG A 82 13.78 -32.99 -38.65
C ARG A 82 14.16 -32.48 -40.04
N PHE A 83 14.14 -31.17 -40.26
CA PHE A 83 14.52 -30.55 -41.54
C PHE A 83 15.99 -30.80 -41.87
N ASN A 84 16.90 -30.62 -40.90
CA ASN A 84 18.33 -30.83 -41.08
C ASN A 84 18.73 -32.30 -41.33
N SER A 85 17.90 -33.25 -40.89
CA SER A 85 18.12 -34.69 -41.10
C SER A 85 17.38 -35.26 -42.32
N ALA A 86 16.63 -34.42 -43.05
CA ALA A 86 15.81 -34.83 -44.18
C ALA A 86 16.61 -35.01 -45.47
N THR A 87 16.22 -35.97 -46.31
CA THR A 87 16.67 -36.04 -47.70
C THR A 87 16.16 -34.84 -48.50
N PRO A 88 16.86 -34.36 -49.55
CA PRO A 88 16.52 -33.14 -50.29
C PRO A 88 15.05 -33.04 -50.72
N HIS A 89 14.50 -34.12 -51.29
CA HIS A 89 13.10 -34.17 -51.72
C HIS A 89 12.07 -34.04 -50.58
N ARG A 90 12.43 -34.47 -49.36
CA ARG A 90 11.58 -34.36 -48.16
C ARG A 90 11.73 -33.00 -47.49
N ALA A 91 12.91 -32.37 -47.62
CA ALA A 91 13.19 -31.04 -47.09
C ALA A 91 12.35 -29.97 -47.79
N GLU A 92 12.18 -30.05 -49.12
CA GLU A 92 11.31 -29.14 -49.89
C GLU A 92 9.87 -29.13 -49.36
N GLY A 93 9.33 -30.29 -49.00
CA GLY A 93 7.98 -30.40 -48.40
C GLY A 93 7.87 -29.88 -46.97
N MET A 94 8.99 -29.80 -46.23
CA MET A 94 9.04 -29.33 -44.83
C MET A 94 9.40 -27.84 -44.70
N GLN A 95 9.84 -27.19 -45.78
CA GLN A 95 10.23 -25.78 -45.77
C GLN A 95 9.08 -24.87 -45.32
N VAL A 96 7.86 -25.15 -45.80
CA VAL A 96 6.65 -24.40 -45.41
C VAL A 96 6.29 -24.62 -43.93
N GLU A 97 6.54 -25.82 -43.38
CA GLU A 97 6.30 -26.08 -41.95
C GLU A 97 7.33 -25.34 -41.07
N LEU A 98 8.58 -25.25 -41.54
CA LEU A 98 9.64 -24.52 -40.85
C LEU A 98 9.32 -23.02 -40.80
N GLU A 99 8.99 -22.42 -41.95
CA GLU A 99 8.64 -20.99 -42.05
C GLU A 99 7.47 -20.64 -41.13
N LYS A 100 6.38 -21.43 -41.17
CA LYS A 100 5.23 -21.24 -40.27
C LYS A 100 5.59 -21.30 -38.79
N ALA A 101 6.50 -22.18 -38.40
CA ALA A 101 6.93 -22.31 -37.01
C ALA A 101 7.83 -21.14 -36.58
N GLU A 102 8.63 -20.59 -37.51
CA GLU A 102 9.45 -19.39 -37.28
C GLU A 102 8.57 -18.15 -37.11
N ASP A 103 7.59 -17.95 -37.99
CA ASP A 103 6.62 -16.84 -37.90
C ASP A 103 5.83 -16.91 -36.59
N ALA A 104 5.29 -18.09 -36.24
CA ALA A 104 4.53 -18.26 -35.01
C ALA A 104 5.37 -17.97 -33.75
N LEU A 105 6.66 -18.34 -33.75
CA LEU A 105 7.56 -18.00 -32.65
C LEU A 105 7.84 -16.49 -32.61
N CYS A 106 8.03 -15.85 -33.77
CA CYS A 106 8.23 -14.40 -33.88
C CYS A 106 7.05 -13.65 -33.27
N ASP A 107 5.83 -13.96 -33.71
CA ASP A 107 4.59 -13.37 -33.21
C ASP A 107 4.45 -13.55 -31.69
N ALA A 108 4.74 -14.74 -31.18
CA ALA A 108 4.66 -15.02 -29.75
C ALA A 108 5.70 -14.24 -28.92
N VAL A 109 6.89 -14.01 -29.47
CA VAL A 109 7.94 -13.21 -28.82
C VAL A 109 7.57 -11.72 -28.83
N GLU A 110 7.01 -11.23 -29.93
CA GLU A 110 6.52 -9.85 -30.04
C GLU A 110 5.40 -9.57 -29.04
N GLU A 111 4.38 -10.44 -29.00
CA GLU A 111 3.27 -10.32 -28.05
C GLU A 111 3.75 -10.45 -26.60
N GLY A 112 4.66 -11.39 -26.33
CA GLY A 112 5.26 -11.52 -25.00
C GLY A 112 6.01 -10.26 -24.57
N THR A 113 6.75 -9.64 -25.49
CA THR A 113 7.47 -8.39 -25.25
C THR A 113 6.50 -7.24 -24.97
N LYS A 114 5.41 -7.15 -25.73
CA LYS A 114 4.35 -6.16 -25.53
C LYS A 114 3.69 -6.29 -24.16
N LEU A 115 3.34 -7.52 -23.74
CA LEU A 115 2.77 -7.77 -22.42
C LEU A 115 3.74 -7.40 -21.29
N MET A 116 5.02 -7.72 -21.43
CA MET A 116 6.04 -7.36 -20.45
C MET A 116 6.25 -5.85 -20.34
N LYS A 117 6.27 -5.12 -21.47
CA LYS A 117 6.28 -3.65 -21.48
C LYS A 117 5.04 -3.08 -20.79
N GLY A 118 3.87 -3.67 -21.07
CA GLY A 118 2.63 -3.31 -20.42
C GLY A 118 2.71 -3.37 -18.89
N VAL A 119 3.42 -4.33 -18.29
CA VAL A 119 3.57 -4.38 -16.81
C VAL A 119 4.27 -3.11 -16.27
N VAL A 120 5.31 -2.64 -16.96
CA VAL A 120 6.17 -1.55 -16.48
C VAL A 120 5.63 -0.18 -16.86
N GLU A 121 5.06 -0.04 -18.05
CA GLU A 121 4.61 1.23 -18.62
C GLU A 121 3.17 1.60 -18.22
N SER A 122 2.61 0.92 -17.21
CA SER A 122 1.23 1.18 -16.79
C SER A 122 1.05 2.58 -16.19
N PRO A 123 0.28 3.49 -16.83
CA PRO A 123 0.02 4.81 -16.25
C PRO A 123 -0.84 4.72 -14.98
N GLU A 124 -1.61 3.64 -14.84
CA GLU A 124 -2.52 3.42 -13.72
C GLU A 124 -1.78 3.26 -12.40
N VAL A 125 -0.60 2.63 -12.41
CA VAL A 125 0.21 2.42 -11.20
C VAL A 125 0.70 3.76 -10.64
N MET A 126 1.11 4.69 -11.51
CA MET A 126 1.49 6.03 -11.10
C MET A 126 0.31 6.80 -10.50
N ARG A 127 -0.90 6.63 -11.05
CA ARG A 127 -2.11 7.22 -10.47
C ARG A 127 -2.40 6.66 -9.07
N TYR A 128 -2.33 5.33 -8.88
CA TYR A 128 -2.54 4.73 -7.57
C TYR A 128 -1.51 5.22 -6.54
N LEU A 129 -0.25 5.36 -6.95
CA LEU A 129 0.80 5.92 -6.08
C LEU A 129 0.50 7.38 -5.70
N SER A 130 0.02 8.20 -6.64
CA SER A 130 -0.42 9.56 -6.37
C SER A 130 -1.59 9.59 -5.36
N ASP A 131 -2.57 8.70 -5.53
CA ASP A 131 -3.72 8.59 -4.62
C ASP A 131 -3.28 8.19 -3.21
N LEU A 132 -2.28 7.30 -3.09
CA LEU A 132 -1.69 6.91 -1.80
C LEU A 132 -0.99 8.08 -1.11
N VAL A 133 -0.17 8.84 -1.85
CA VAL A 133 0.54 10.00 -1.32
C VAL A 133 -0.45 11.06 -0.84
N ALA A 134 -1.51 11.33 -1.60
CA ALA A 134 -2.55 12.28 -1.21
C ALA A 134 -3.28 11.85 0.08
N ALA A 135 -3.62 10.56 0.21
CA ALA A 135 -4.25 10.04 1.42
C ALA A 135 -3.34 10.16 2.65
N GLN A 136 -2.05 9.84 2.50
CA GLN A 136 -1.05 9.98 3.58
C GLN A 136 -0.87 11.45 3.99
N LEU A 137 -0.80 12.36 3.02
CA LEU A 137 -0.66 13.78 3.28
C LEU A 137 -1.84 14.30 4.12
N ALA A 138 -3.07 13.99 3.69
CA ALA A 138 -4.28 14.42 4.40
C ALA A 138 -4.31 13.94 5.87
N PHE A 139 -3.92 12.68 6.12
CA PHE A 139 -3.81 12.15 7.48
C PHE A 139 -2.76 12.90 8.31
N HIS A 140 -1.56 13.10 7.77
CA HIS A 140 -0.50 13.77 8.51
C HIS A 140 -0.82 15.24 8.79
N GLU A 141 -1.48 15.94 7.86
CA GLU A 141 -2.00 17.30 8.08
C GLU A 141 -3.05 17.32 9.21
N GLN A 142 -3.97 16.36 9.22
CA GLN A 142 -4.99 16.27 10.28
C GLN A 142 -4.36 15.99 11.66
N CYS A 143 -3.40 15.07 11.74
CA CYS A 143 -2.68 14.77 12.98
C CYS A 143 -1.89 16.00 13.46
N ALA A 144 -1.19 16.69 12.56
CA ALA A 144 -0.45 17.90 12.88
C ALA A 144 -1.38 19.00 13.41
N HIS A 145 -2.54 19.18 12.79
CA HIS A 145 -3.54 20.13 13.23
C HIS A 145 -4.06 19.82 14.64
N VAL A 146 -4.50 18.58 14.91
CA VAL A 146 -4.99 18.16 16.23
C VAL A 146 -3.93 18.36 17.32
N LEU A 147 -2.68 17.97 17.06
CA LEU A 147 -1.60 18.13 18.03
C LEU A 147 -1.20 19.60 18.22
N SER A 148 -1.30 20.43 17.18
CA SER A 148 -1.01 21.86 17.28
C SER A 148 -2.01 22.61 18.16
N GLU A 149 -3.27 22.15 18.21
CA GLU A 149 -4.29 22.70 19.11
C GLU A 149 -4.11 22.20 20.54
N LEU A 150 -3.75 20.92 20.72
CA LEU A 150 -3.58 20.33 22.05
C LEU A 150 -2.32 20.84 22.78
N ALA A 151 -1.21 21.03 22.06
CA ALA A 151 0.08 21.40 22.65
C ALA A 151 0.00 22.61 23.60
N PRO A 152 -0.53 23.78 23.20
CA PRO A 152 -0.59 24.94 24.10
C PRO A 152 -1.49 24.71 25.32
N GLU A 153 -2.56 23.92 25.20
CA GLU A 153 -3.44 23.60 26.34
C GLU A 153 -2.71 22.75 27.38
N ILE A 154 -1.89 21.79 26.93
CA ILE A 154 -1.07 20.95 27.81
C ILE A 154 0.03 21.78 28.49
N ASP A 155 0.67 22.70 27.76
CA ASP A 155 1.67 23.61 28.31
C ASP A 155 1.08 24.48 29.43
N GLU A 156 -0.13 25.02 29.23
CA GLU A 156 -0.84 25.83 30.25
C GLU A 156 -1.17 24.99 31.50
N MET A 157 -1.66 23.77 31.31
CA MET A 157 -1.96 22.84 32.42
C MET A 157 -0.70 22.44 33.19
N GLN A 158 0.43 22.26 32.50
CA GLN A 158 1.72 21.99 33.13
C GLN A 158 2.14 23.15 34.05
N VAL A 159 2.15 24.38 33.54
CA VAL A 159 2.53 25.57 34.32
C VAL A 159 1.61 25.73 35.55
N THR A 160 0.32 25.47 35.38
CA THR A 160 -0.65 25.50 36.47
C THR A 160 -0.34 24.45 37.55
N GLN A 161 -0.03 23.21 37.15
CA GLN A 161 0.33 22.15 38.08
C GLN A 161 1.62 22.48 38.85
N GLU A 162 2.63 23.03 38.18
CA GLU A 162 3.88 23.45 38.82
C GLU A 162 3.65 24.54 39.86
N ALA A 163 2.82 25.54 39.53
CA ALA A 163 2.46 26.60 40.47
C ALA A 163 1.74 26.05 41.72
N LEU A 164 0.75 25.17 41.53
CA LEU A 164 0.03 24.52 42.63
C LEU A 164 0.98 23.71 43.52
N TYR A 165 1.86 22.89 42.93
CA TYR A 165 2.84 22.11 43.67
C TYR A 165 3.80 22.99 44.49
N ASN A 166 4.29 24.09 43.90
CA ASN A 166 5.19 25.00 44.59
C ASN A 166 4.52 25.75 45.74
N THR A 167 3.27 26.17 45.58
CA THR A 167 2.51 26.81 46.67
C THR A 167 2.24 25.86 47.84
N ALA A 168 1.89 24.60 47.55
CA ALA A 168 1.67 23.57 48.57
C ALA A 168 2.94 23.22 49.37
N LYS A 169 4.12 23.42 48.80
CA LYS A 169 5.41 23.20 49.49
C LYS A 169 5.78 24.35 50.45
N LEU A 170 5.23 25.54 50.23
CA LEU A 170 5.51 26.75 51.02
C LEU A 170 4.54 26.96 52.18
N SER A 171 3.40 26.24 52.19
CA SER A 171 2.40 26.21 53.28
C SER A 171 2.70 25.11 54.30
#